data_AF-A0A1X0RWY1-F1
#
_entry.id   AF-A0A1X0RWY1-F1
#
_cell.length_a   1.000
_cell.length_b   1.000
_cell.length_c   1.000
_cell.angle_alpha   90.00
_cell.angle_beta   90.00
_cell.angle_gamma   90.00
#
_symmetry.space_group_name_H-M   'P 1'
#
loop_
_entity.id
_entity.type
_entity.pdbx_description
1 polymer ?
#
loop_
_entity_poly.entity_id
_entity_poly.type
_entity_poly.pdbx_seq_one_letter_code
_entity_poly.pdbx_strand_id
1 'polypeptide(L)'
;MKFLQEHNIKFLQFVPEDKISAALAALLDKRNHPILIHCNKGKHRTGCLVGCLRKLQNWSHTSIFDEYRRFSHPKSRSMDQQFIELYDPNQVWPLVDRRYLPNWPTLADPFD
;
A
#
# COMPACT_ATOMS: atom_id res chain seq x y z
N MET A 1 -9.60 -19.61 -7.44
CA MET A 1 -10.50 -18.69 -6.70
C MET A 1 -11.13 -19.34 -5.46
N LYS A 2 -11.57 -20.62 -5.49
CA LYS A 2 -12.14 -21.33 -4.32
C LYS A 2 -11.27 -21.29 -3.05
N PHE A 3 -9.99 -21.64 -3.14
CA PHE A 3 -9.06 -21.60 -2.00
C PHE A 3 -9.00 -20.24 -1.29
N LEU A 4 -9.02 -19.14 -2.05
CA LEU A 4 -8.94 -17.79 -1.48
C LEU A 4 -10.21 -17.42 -0.72
N GLN A 5 -11.37 -17.83 -1.25
CA GLN A 5 -12.67 -17.62 -0.62
C GLN A 5 -12.81 -18.48 0.65
N GLU A 6 -12.38 -19.75 0.59
CA GLU A 6 -12.42 -20.70 1.71
C GLU A 6 -11.58 -20.24 2.91
N HIS A 7 -10.45 -19.57 2.65
CA HIS A 7 -9.55 -19.08 3.70
C HIS A 7 -9.68 -17.58 3.98
N ASN A 8 -10.73 -16.92 3.46
CA ASN A 8 -10.96 -15.48 3.60
C ASN A 8 -9.75 -14.60 3.20
N ILE A 9 -8.99 -15.05 2.19
CA ILE A 9 -7.82 -14.37 1.67
C ILE A 9 -8.29 -13.36 0.62
N LYS A 10 -8.13 -12.07 0.91
CA LYS A 10 -8.43 -10.99 -0.04
C LYS A 10 -7.33 -10.91 -1.11
N PHE A 11 -7.70 -11.07 -2.38
CA PHE A 11 -6.79 -10.98 -3.52
C PHE A 11 -7.06 -9.73 -4.36
N LEU A 12 -6.03 -8.94 -4.61
CA LEU A 12 -6.09 -7.70 -5.38
C LEU A 12 -5.13 -7.80 -6.58
N GLN A 13 -5.64 -7.67 -7.81
CA GLN A 13 -4.87 -7.84 -9.05
C GLN A 13 -4.92 -6.60 -9.94
N PHE A 14 -3.75 -6.22 -10.48
CA PHE A 14 -3.45 -5.04 -11.31
C PHE A 14 -3.52 -3.70 -10.54
N VAL A 15 -2.82 -2.67 -11.04
CA VAL A 15 -2.61 -1.37 -10.34
C VAL A 15 -3.47 -0.23 -10.93
N PRO A 16 -4.81 -0.35 -11.09
CA PRO A 16 -5.62 0.84 -11.09
C PRO A 16 -5.68 1.42 -9.67
N GLU A 17 -5.78 2.75 -9.57
CA GLU A 17 -5.67 3.49 -8.30
C GLU A 17 -6.68 2.99 -7.25
N ASP A 18 -7.89 2.60 -7.67
CA ASP A 18 -8.93 2.03 -6.81
C ASP A 18 -8.46 0.78 -6.05
N LYS A 19 -7.68 -0.09 -6.69
CA LYS A 19 -7.15 -1.32 -6.06
C LYS A 19 -6.06 -1.00 -5.04
N ILE A 20 -5.25 0.03 -5.30
CA ILE A 20 -4.27 0.50 -4.32
C ILE A 20 -4.99 1.12 -3.12
N SER A 21 -6.00 1.97 -3.34
CA SER A 21 -6.78 2.58 -2.27
C SER A 21 -7.48 1.54 -1.40
N ALA A 22 -8.11 0.53 -2.02
CA ALA A 22 -8.74 -0.58 -1.28
C ALA A 22 -7.72 -1.43 -0.51
N ALA A 23 -6.53 -1.68 -1.09
CA ALA A 23 -5.45 -2.39 -0.41
C ALA A 23 -4.94 -1.61 0.81
N LEU A 24 -4.69 -0.31 0.65
CA LEU A 24 -4.25 0.57 1.73
C LEU A 24 -5.29 0.64 2.85
N ALA A 25 -6.58 0.73 2.51
CA ALA A 25 -7.64 0.69 3.51
C ALA A 25 -7.65 -0.61 4.33
N ALA A 26 -7.41 -1.75 3.67
CA ALA A 26 -7.26 -3.03 4.37
C ALA A 26 -6.01 -3.08 5.25
N LEU A 27 -4.90 -2.48 4.82
CA LEU A 27 -3.66 -2.37 5.60
C LEU A 27 -3.81 -1.45 6.82
N LEU A 28 -4.61 -0.39 6.71
CA LEU A 28 -4.90 0.55 7.79
C LEU A 28 -5.94 0.01 8.79
N ASP A 29 -6.52 -1.16 8.58
CA ASP A 29 -7.45 -1.76 9.53
C ASP A 29 -6.73 -2.81 10.39
N LYS A 30 -6.47 -2.47 11.65
CA LYS A 30 -5.73 -3.31 12.60
C LYS A 30 -6.36 -4.68 12.85
N ARG A 31 -7.65 -4.87 12.55
CA ARG A 31 -8.33 -6.18 12.67
C ARG A 31 -7.80 -7.20 11.67
N ASN A 32 -7.21 -6.73 10.58
CA ASN A 32 -6.61 -7.60 9.56
C ASN A 32 -5.19 -8.05 9.94
N HIS A 33 -4.59 -7.51 11.00
CA HIS A 33 -3.19 -7.76 11.35
C HIS A 33 -3.04 -9.06 12.15
N PRO A 34 -1.98 -9.87 11.90
CA PRO A 34 -0.86 -9.64 10.97
C PRO A 34 -1.21 -9.89 9.48
N ILE A 35 -0.66 -9.05 8.59
CA ILE A 35 -0.89 -9.13 7.13
C ILE A 35 0.41 -9.44 6.39
N LEU A 36 0.34 -10.36 5.40
CA LEU A 36 1.40 -10.57 4.42
C LEU A 36 1.04 -9.90 3.09
N ILE A 37 1.86 -8.94 2.65
CA ILE A 37 1.76 -8.34 1.32
C ILE A 37 2.71 -9.08 0.38
N HIS A 38 2.19 -9.65 -0.70
CA HIS A 38 3.06 -10.22 -1.73
C HIS A 38 2.48 -10.07 -3.14
N CYS A 39 3.37 -10.18 -4.11
CA CYS A 39 3.01 -10.46 -5.50
C CYS A 39 3.86 -11.64 -5.98
N ASN A 40 4.13 -11.77 -7.28
CA ASN A 40 4.93 -12.90 -7.77
C ASN A 40 6.39 -12.84 -7.29
N LYS A 41 7.00 -11.64 -7.28
CA LYS A 41 8.41 -11.47 -6.89
C LYS A 41 8.62 -10.43 -5.78
N GLY A 42 7.54 -9.87 -5.23
CA GLY A 42 7.60 -8.84 -4.20
C GLY A 42 8.19 -7.48 -4.67
N LYS A 43 8.28 -7.23 -5.98
CA LYS A 43 8.99 -6.04 -6.52
C LYS A 43 8.04 -4.91 -6.92
N HIS A 44 7.34 -5.08 -8.04
CA HIS A 44 6.59 -3.98 -8.68
C HIS A 44 5.29 -3.66 -7.95
N ARG A 45 4.30 -4.57 -7.97
CA ARG A 45 2.99 -4.36 -7.32
C ARG A 45 3.11 -4.15 -5.82
N THR A 46 3.93 -4.98 -5.17
CA THR A 46 4.22 -4.85 -3.74
C THR A 46 4.92 -3.53 -3.44
N GLY A 47 5.93 -3.15 -4.25
CA GLY A 47 6.66 -1.90 -4.09
C GLY A 47 5.80 -0.67 -4.30
N CYS A 48 4.89 -0.65 -5.29
CA CYS A 48 3.94 0.45 -5.47
C CYS A 48 3.03 0.60 -4.26
N LEU A 49 2.42 -0.50 -3.79
CA LEU A 49 1.53 -0.47 -2.64
C LEU A 49 2.25 0.01 -1.36
N VAL A 50 3.45 -0.52 -1.10
CA VAL A 50 4.26 -0.09 0.05
C VAL A 50 4.71 1.36 -0.10
N GLY A 51 5.08 1.80 -1.30
CA GLY A 51 5.43 3.20 -1.56
C GLY A 51 4.27 4.15 -1.28
N CYS A 52 3.05 3.81 -1.70
CA CYS A 52 1.85 4.58 -1.38
C CYS A 52 1.51 4.53 0.12
N LEU A 53 1.76 3.41 0.80
CA LEU A 53 1.65 3.34 2.27
C LEU A 53 2.64 4.29 2.95
N ARG A 54 3.88 4.39 2.45
CA ARG A 54 4.86 5.34 2.98
C ARG A 54 4.44 6.80 2.77
N LYS A 55 3.74 7.11 1.68
CA LYS A 55 3.12 8.45 1.50
C LYS A 55 2.09 8.75 2.58
N LEU A 56 1.21 7.79 2.91
CA LEU A 56 0.28 7.94 4.04
C LEU A 56 1.01 8.08 5.38
N GLN A 57 2.21 7.52 5.50
CA GLN A 57 3.09 7.67 6.67
C GLN A 57 3.94 8.95 6.62
N ASN A 58 3.64 9.90 5.72
CA ASN A 58 4.34 11.17 5.56
C ASN A 58 5.87 11.05 5.32
N TRP A 59 6.32 9.97 4.68
CA TRP A 59 7.73 9.84 4.30
C TRP A 59 8.04 10.76 3.11
N SER A 60 9.29 11.23 3.03
CA SER A 60 9.77 11.99 1.87
C SER A 60 9.89 11.09 0.64
N HIS A 61 9.64 11.64 -0.55
CA HIS A 61 9.78 10.91 -1.82
C HIS A 61 11.16 10.27 -1.99
N THR A 62 12.22 10.95 -1.56
CA THR A 62 13.60 10.41 -1.58
C THR A 62 13.70 9.10 -0.82
N SER A 63 13.20 9.04 0.42
CA SER A 63 13.22 7.82 1.23
C SER A 63 12.34 6.72 0.66
N ILE A 64 11.18 7.09 0.11
CA ILE A 64 10.24 6.15 -0.51
C ILE A 64 10.89 5.48 -1.73
N PHE A 65 11.51 6.26 -2.61
CA PHE A 65 12.14 5.72 -3.81
C PHE A 65 13.41 4.93 -3.51
N ASP A 66 14.14 5.28 -2.44
CA ASP A 66 15.25 4.47 -1.97
C ASP A 66 14.79 3.08 -1.51
N GLU A 67 13.75 3.01 -0.66
CA GLU A 67 13.15 1.74 -0.22
C GLU A 67 12.66 0.92 -1.42
N TYR A 68 11.91 1.54 -2.34
CA TYR A 68 11.44 0.87 -3.55
C TYR A 68 12.59 0.27 -4.34
N ARG A 69 13.62 1.06 -4.67
CA ARG A 69 14.76 0.62 -5.49
C ARG A 69 15.54 -0.51 -4.83
N ARG A 70 15.71 -0.45 -3.50
CA ARG A 70 16.38 -1.51 -2.72
C ARG A 70 15.70 -2.86 -2.90
N PHE A 71 14.36 -2.91 -2.87
CA PHE A 71 13.61 -4.15 -3.00
C PHE A 71 13.28 -4.55 -4.44
N SER A 72 13.21 -3.60 -5.37
CA SER A 72 12.95 -3.87 -6.79
C SER A 72 14.21 -4.24 -7.59
N HIS A 73 15.41 -4.01 -7.05
CA HIS A 73 16.67 -4.35 -7.71
C HIS A 73 16.72 -5.83 -8.16
N PRO A 74 17.28 -6.15 -9.35
CA PRO A 74 17.84 -5.25 -10.37
C PRO A 74 16.81 -4.72 -11.38
N LYS A 75 15.52 -4.97 -11.17
CA LYS A 75 14.45 -4.70 -12.14
C LYS A 75 13.54 -3.55 -11.71
N SER A 76 14.13 -2.49 -11.17
CA SER A 76 13.41 -1.27 -10.78
C SER A 76 12.82 -0.59 -12.01
N ARG A 77 11.59 -0.08 -11.91
CA ARG A 77 10.90 0.62 -13.01
C ARG A 77 10.67 2.08 -12.64
N SER A 78 10.92 2.98 -13.59
CA SER A 78 10.59 4.40 -13.43
C SER A 78 9.07 4.62 -13.32
N MET A 79 8.29 3.87 -14.10
CA MET A 79 6.81 3.92 -14.07
C MET A 79 6.21 3.63 -12.69
N ASP A 80 6.80 2.70 -11.93
CA ASP A 80 6.34 2.40 -10.57
C ASP A 80 6.62 3.58 -9.61
N GLN A 81 7.79 4.23 -9.73
CA GLN A 81 8.14 5.42 -8.94
C GLN A 81 7.24 6.61 -9.31
N GLN A 82 6.99 6.82 -10.61
CA GLN A 82 6.06 7.84 -11.09
C GLN A 82 4.63 7.60 -10.58
N PHE A 83 4.17 6.35 -10.56
CA PHE A 83 2.87 6.00 -9.98
C PHE A 83 2.82 6.37 -8.49
N ILE A 84 3.84 5.98 -7.71
CA ILE A 84 3.92 6.34 -6.30
C ILE A 84 3.89 7.87 -6.13
N GLU A 85 4.65 8.60 -6.94
CA GLU A 85 4.71 10.07 -6.91
C GLU A 85 3.34 10.71 -7.12
N LEU A 86 2.62 10.28 -8.16
CA LEU A 86 1.37 10.89 -8.60
C LEU A 86 0.13 10.42 -7.82
N TYR A 87 0.18 9.26 -7.17
CA TYR A 87 -0.95 8.72 -6.43
C TYR A 87 -1.44 9.67 -5.33
N ASP A 88 -2.72 10.01 -5.30
CA ASP A 88 -3.32 10.84 -4.25
C ASP A 88 -3.72 9.98 -3.04
N PRO A 89 -3.01 10.07 -1.90
CA PRO A 89 -3.33 9.28 -0.71
C PRO A 89 -4.69 9.63 -0.09
N ASN A 90 -5.27 10.80 -0.40
CA ASN A 90 -6.55 11.20 0.17
C ASN A 90 -7.72 10.30 -0.26
N GLN A 91 -7.58 9.60 -1.37
CA GLN A 91 -8.56 8.64 -1.87
C GLN A 91 -8.78 7.45 -0.92
N VAL A 92 -7.87 7.20 0.04
CA VAL A 92 -7.94 6.07 0.96
C VAL A 92 -8.92 6.34 2.10
N TRP A 93 -8.97 7.56 2.62
CA TRP A 93 -9.69 7.89 3.86
C TRP A 93 -11.20 7.58 3.83
N PRO A 94 -11.93 7.77 2.72
CA PRO A 94 -13.34 7.38 2.64
C PRO A 94 -13.60 5.87 2.81
N LEU A 95 -12.58 5.03 2.63
CA LEU A 95 -12.69 3.57 2.70
C LEU A 95 -12.33 3.00 4.09
N VAL A 96 -11.83 3.85 4.99
CA VAL A 96 -11.25 3.42 6.28
C VAL A 96 -12.22 3.63 7.44
N ASP A 97 -12.35 2.61 8.29
CA ASP A 97 -13.02 2.77 9.59
C ASP A 97 -12.01 3.27 10.63
N ARG A 98 -12.10 4.57 10.97
CA ARG A 98 -11.15 5.26 11.85
C ARG A 98 -11.00 4.63 13.24
N ARG A 99 -12.02 3.92 13.72
CA ARG A 99 -11.99 3.21 15.02
C ARG A 99 -10.94 2.09 15.07
N TYR A 100 -10.55 1.58 13.90
CA TYR A 100 -9.63 0.47 13.75
C TYR A 100 -8.30 0.86 13.10
N LEU A 101 -7.99 2.16 13.01
CA LEU A 101 -6.67 2.62 12.56
C LEU A 101 -5.54 2.08 13.46
N PRO A 102 -4.35 1.79 12.89
CA PRO A 102 -3.17 1.50 13.68
C PRO A 102 -2.69 2.76 14.39
N ASN A 103 -2.09 2.59 15.57
CA ASN A 103 -1.45 3.68 16.30
C ASN A 103 -0.02 3.93 15.77
N TRP A 104 0.10 4.32 14.51
CA TRP A 104 1.39 4.64 13.88
C TRP A 104 1.66 6.15 14.00
N PRO A 105 2.73 6.58 14.70
CA PRO A 105 3.00 8.01 14.92
C PRO A 105 3.20 8.84 13.65
N THR A 106 3.53 8.17 12.55
CA THR A 106 3.83 8.82 11.27
C THR A 106 2.61 8.92 10.35
N LEU A 107 1.46 8.35 10.73
CA LEU A 107 0.28 8.35 9.86
C LEU A 107 -0.28 9.77 9.72
N ALA A 108 -0.31 10.29 8.49
CA ALA A 108 -0.88 11.60 8.18
C ALA A 108 -2.40 11.52 8.00
N ASP A 109 -3.14 11.23 9.09
CA ASP A 109 -4.60 11.34 9.08
C ASP A 109 -4.97 12.83 8.89
N PRO A 110 -5.66 13.22 7.80
CA PRO A 110 -5.96 14.61 7.49
C PRO A 110 -7.00 15.25 8.43
N PHE A 111 -7.53 14.47 9.37
CA PHE A 111 -8.56 14.89 10.32
C PHE A 111 -8.12 14.70 11.78
N ASP A 112 -6.82 14.57 12.03
CA ASP A 112 -6.22 14.61 13.37
C ASP A 112 -5.76 16.04 13.74
#